data_AF-A0A975SPH4-F1
#
_entry.id   AF-A0A975SPH4-F1
#
_cell.length_a   1.000
_cell.length_b   1.000
_cell.length_c   1.000
_cell.angle_alpha   90.00
_cell.angle_beta   90.00
_cell.angle_gamma   90.00
#
_symmetry.space_group_name_H-M   'P 1'
#
loop_
_entity.id
_entity.type
_entity.pdbx_description
1 polymer ?
#
loop_
_entity_poly.entity_id
_entity_poly.type
_entity_poly.pdbx_seq_one_letter_code
_entity_poly.pdbx_strand_id
1 'polypeptide(L)'
;MESLEYQLQKAEPGVVILDRQGRIRSANPLAVQVLGHYHRDWIGRPVTEFHPEPARRKIAWLLQEAAAQAPGDASPLAMMINVPDRPLLIKLTALSDRQGLEGFCLFFYDLPRAGRQALPAPVSGLRPLAKLPVLQGGATVLLDLEEAVHLQAEGHYARIFTARDSFLCHLSLAALERRLAEGAFLRVHRSHIIAMAYAARLEKEGDRQWVVMATFPASRVPISRGRTAAVAERLGLA
;
A
#
# COMPACT_ATOMS: atom_id res chain seq x y z
N MET A 1 -6.41 -0.15 -25.63
CA MET A 1 -6.27 -0.14 -24.16
C MET A 1 -7.63 0.24 -23.60
N GLU A 2 -8.28 -0.68 -22.88
CA GLU A 2 -9.54 -0.36 -22.19
C GLU A 2 -9.24 0.62 -21.03
N SER A 3 -10.01 1.71 -20.92
CA SER A 3 -9.80 2.73 -19.89
C SER A 3 -10.11 2.18 -18.49
N LEU A 4 -9.52 2.76 -17.45
CA LEU A 4 -9.86 2.45 -16.05
C LEU A 4 -11.36 2.62 -15.77
N GLU A 5 -11.99 3.61 -16.41
CA GLU A 5 -13.43 3.84 -16.37
C GLU A 5 -14.23 2.67 -16.96
N TYR A 6 -13.78 2.11 -18.08
CA TYR A 6 -14.39 0.93 -18.71
C TYR A 6 -14.25 -0.33 -17.83
N GLN A 7 -13.10 -0.49 -17.18
CA GLN A 7 -12.86 -1.61 -16.27
C GLN A 7 -13.70 -1.50 -14.99
N LEU A 8 -13.88 -0.29 -14.46
CA LEU A 8 -14.78 -0.04 -13.33
C LEU A 8 -16.26 -0.23 -13.70
N GLN A 9 -16.66 0.11 -14.92
CA GLN A 9 -18.02 -0.15 -15.42
C GLN A 9 -18.33 -1.65 -15.60
N LYS A 10 -17.31 -2.46 -15.92
CA LYS A 10 -17.45 -3.92 -16.07
C LYS A 10 -17.21 -4.73 -14.80
N ALA A 11 -16.57 -4.16 -13.78
CA ALA A 11 -16.28 -4.87 -12.54
C ALA A 11 -17.56 -5.08 -11.75
N GLU A 12 -17.98 -6.33 -11.60
CA GLU A 12 -19.10 -6.66 -10.71
C GLU A 12 -18.69 -6.43 -9.25
N PRO A 13 -19.43 -5.62 -8.47
CA PRO A 13 -19.15 -5.45 -7.05
C PRO A 13 -19.58 -6.71 -6.29
N GLY A 14 -18.75 -7.15 -5.34
CA GLY A 14 -19.18 -8.07 -4.30
C GLY A 14 -20.01 -7.31 -3.28
N VAL A 15 -21.21 -7.77 -2.95
CA VAL A 15 -22.14 -7.10 -2.04
C VAL A 15 -22.50 -8.04 -0.90
N VAL A 16 -22.41 -7.55 0.33
CA VAL A 16 -22.74 -8.25 1.57
C VAL A 16 -23.64 -7.36 2.40
N ILE A 17 -24.81 -7.89 2.75
CA ILE A 17 -25.76 -7.23 3.65
C ILE A 17 -25.56 -7.76 5.06
N LEU A 18 -25.42 -6.84 6.00
CA LEU A 18 -25.17 -7.09 7.40
C LEU A 18 -26.35 -6.61 8.26
N ASP A 19 -26.62 -7.29 9.37
CA ASP A 19 -27.53 -6.80 10.40
C ASP A 19 -26.92 -5.67 11.24
N ARG A 20 -27.68 -5.15 12.22
CA ARG A 20 -27.24 -4.09 13.15
C ARG A 20 -26.03 -4.48 13.99
N GLN A 21 -25.74 -5.77 14.13
CA GLN A 21 -24.59 -6.31 14.86
C GLN A 21 -23.40 -6.61 13.93
N GLY A 22 -23.49 -6.32 12.62
CA GLY A 22 -22.44 -6.59 11.65
C GLY A 22 -22.33 -8.07 11.23
N ARG A 23 -23.40 -8.86 11.43
CA ARG A 23 -23.46 -10.26 11.00
C ARG A 23 -24.06 -10.40 9.62
N ILE A 24 -23.56 -11.35 8.85
CA ILE A 24 -23.95 -11.52 7.44
C ILE A 24 -25.37 -12.06 7.33
N ARG A 25 -26.27 -11.30 6.69
CA ARG A 25 -27.65 -11.71 6.36
C ARG A 25 -27.77 -12.25 4.94
N SER A 26 -27.09 -11.62 3.99
CA SER A 26 -27.10 -12.04 2.59
C SER A 26 -25.87 -11.55 1.85
N ALA A 27 -25.58 -12.16 0.71
CA ALA A 27 -24.45 -11.83 -0.14
C ALA A 27 -24.79 -12.12 -1.60
N ASN A 28 -24.27 -11.33 -2.53
CA ASN A 28 -24.40 -11.62 -3.96
C ASN A 28 -23.45 -12.76 -4.39
N PRO A 29 -23.62 -13.37 -5.57
CA PRO A 29 -22.84 -14.55 -5.98
C PRO A 29 -21.33 -14.37 -5.89
N LEU A 30 -20.80 -13.20 -6.29
CA LEU A 30 -19.38 -12.88 -6.16
C LEU A 30 -18.92 -12.85 -4.69
N ALA A 31 -19.70 -12.22 -3.81
CA ALA A 31 -19.40 -12.22 -2.38
C ALA A 31 -19.50 -13.61 -1.75
N VAL A 32 -20.46 -14.44 -2.17
CA VAL A 32 -20.56 -15.84 -1.72
C VAL A 32 -19.33 -16.65 -2.13
N GLN A 33 -18.81 -16.46 -3.35
CA GLN A 33 -17.57 -17.10 -3.79
C GLN A 33 -16.40 -16.73 -2.86
N VAL A 34 -16.24 -15.44 -2.56
CA VAL A 34 -15.17 -14.96 -1.68
C VAL A 34 -15.32 -15.47 -0.24
N LEU A 35 -16.52 -15.40 0.34
CA LEU A 35 -16.79 -15.85 1.71
C LEU A 35 -16.68 -17.38 1.83
N GLY A 36 -17.15 -18.11 0.81
CA GLY A 36 -17.14 -19.57 0.74
C GLY A 36 -15.73 -20.17 0.73
N HIS A 37 -14.72 -19.44 0.25
CA HIS A 37 -13.32 -19.83 0.37
C HIS A 37 -12.84 -19.89 1.83
N TYR A 38 -13.40 -19.06 2.71
CA TYR A 38 -13.03 -19.02 4.13
C TYR A 38 -13.93 -19.91 4.99
N HIS A 39 -15.24 -19.97 4.70
CA HIS A 39 -16.18 -20.79 5.46
C HIS A 39 -17.41 -21.17 4.63
N ARG A 40 -17.83 -22.45 4.66
CA ARG A 40 -19.05 -22.89 3.93
C ARG A 40 -20.35 -22.37 4.56
N ASP A 41 -20.33 -22.13 5.86
CA ASP A 41 -21.48 -21.61 6.63
C ASP A 41 -21.20 -20.18 7.10
N TRP A 42 -21.56 -19.20 6.27
CA TRP A 42 -21.21 -17.78 6.45
C TRP A 42 -22.38 -16.92 6.97
N ILE A 43 -23.62 -17.41 6.91
CA ILE A 43 -24.81 -16.70 7.38
C ILE A 43 -24.77 -16.56 8.91
N GLY A 44 -25.17 -15.39 9.43
CA GLY A 44 -25.24 -15.10 10.86
C GLY A 44 -23.87 -14.90 11.53
N ARG A 45 -22.77 -15.10 10.81
CA ARG A 45 -21.41 -14.87 11.32
C ARG A 45 -21.01 -13.41 11.20
N PRO A 46 -20.21 -12.87 12.14
CA PRO A 46 -19.72 -11.51 12.06
C PRO A 46 -18.77 -11.37 10.87
N VAL A 47 -18.92 -10.27 10.12
CA VAL A 47 -18.13 -10.02 8.91
C VAL A 47 -16.62 -9.91 9.18
N THR A 48 -16.24 -9.55 10.41
CA THR A 48 -14.85 -9.47 10.87
C THR A 48 -14.11 -10.81 10.86
N GLU A 49 -14.81 -11.95 10.98
CA GLU A 49 -14.18 -13.28 10.93
C GLU A 49 -13.57 -13.57 9.55
N PHE A 50 -14.16 -13.01 8.49
CA PHE A 50 -13.74 -13.18 7.09
C PHE A 50 -12.63 -12.22 6.66
N HIS A 51 -12.07 -11.45 7.62
CA HIS A 51 -10.99 -10.51 7.38
C HIS A 51 -9.74 -10.92 8.18
N PRO A 52 -8.53 -10.69 7.64
CA PRO A 52 -7.28 -10.98 8.34
C PRO A 52 -7.15 -10.13 9.60
N GLU A 53 -6.44 -10.62 10.61
CA GLU A 53 -6.32 -10.02 11.95
C GLU A 53 -6.01 -8.49 11.94
N PRO A 54 -5.08 -7.98 11.10
CA PRO A 54 -4.80 -6.54 11.02
C PRO A 54 -5.98 -5.69 10.53
N ALA A 55 -6.89 -6.29 9.75
CA ALA A 55 -8.05 -5.61 9.16
C ALA A 55 -9.30 -5.68 10.05
N ARG A 56 -9.39 -6.64 10.97
CA ARG A 56 -10.58 -6.86 11.84
C ARG A 56 -10.94 -5.63 12.66
N ARG A 57 -9.94 -5.02 13.32
CA ARG A 57 -10.12 -3.80 14.13
C ARG A 57 -10.62 -2.64 13.29
N LYS A 58 -10.13 -2.55 12.05
CA LYS A 58 -10.48 -1.47 11.11
C LYS A 58 -11.92 -1.60 10.59
N ILE A 59 -12.35 -2.83 10.29
CA ILE A 59 -13.75 -3.15 9.93
C ILE A 59 -14.70 -2.89 11.11
N ALA A 60 -14.32 -3.29 12.32
CA ALA A 60 -15.13 -3.04 13.52
C ALA A 60 -15.34 -1.52 13.76
N TRP A 61 -14.27 -0.73 13.60
CA TRP A 61 -14.36 0.73 13.67
C TRP A 61 -15.27 1.30 12.59
N LEU A 62 -15.16 0.84 11.33
CA LEU A 62 -16.04 1.29 10.25
C LEU A 62 -17.53 1.05 10.51
N LEU A 63 -17.88 -0.11 11.06
CA LEU A 63 -19.27 -0.43 11.42
C LEU A 63 -19.79 0.54 12.48
N GLN A 64 -18.95 0.87 13.48
CA GLN A 64 -19.32 1.83 14.53
C GLN A 64 -19.49 3.24 13.97
N GLU A 65 -18.56 3.70 13.12
CA GLU A 65 -18.65 5.02 12.50
C GLU A 65 -19.86 5.13 11.57
N ALA A 66 -20.15 4.11 10.76
CA ALA A 66 -21.32 4.11 9.91
C ALA A 66 -22.63 4.12 10.71
N ALA A 67 -22.67 3.45 11.86
CA ALA A 67 -23.82 3.48 12.76
C ALA A 67 -24.01 4.85 13.44
N ALA A 68 -22.93 5.61 13.60
CA ALA A 68 -22.93 6.93 14.22
C ALA A 68 -23.28 8.08 13.25
N GLN A 69 -23.29 7.83 11.94
CA GLN A 69 -23.66 8.84 10.94
C GLN A 69 -25.14 9.20 11.04
N ALA A 70 -25.43 10.50 10.97
CA ALA A 70 -26.80 11.01 10.98
C ALA A 70 -27.54 10.59 9.69
N PRO A 71 -28.86 10.29 9.76
CA PRO A 71 -29.66 10.02 8.57
C PRO A 71 -29.69 11.24 7.66
N GLY A 72 -28.85 11.24 6.62
CA GLY A 72 -28.68 12.36 5.68
C GLY A 72 -27.24 12.64 5.26
N ASP A 73 -26.25 12.22 6.05
CA ASP A 73 -24.80 12.40 5.75
C ASP A 73 -24.16 11.10 5.25
N ALA A 74 -24.87 10.40 4.35
CA ALA A 74 -24.59 9.02 3.94
C ALA A 74 -23.43 8.90 2.93
N SER A 75 -22.28 9.50 3.25
CA SER A 75 -21.07 9.25 2.47
C SER A 75 -20.52 7.86 2.82
N PRO A 76 -20.46 6.91 1.86
CA PRO A 76 -19.99 5.57 2.13
C PRO A 76 -18.54 5.61 2.60
N LEU A 77 -18.28 5.05 3.78
CA LEU A 77 -16.93 4.97 4.33
C LEU A 77 -16.12 4.02 3.46
N ALA A 78 -15.12 4.56 2.77
CA ALA A 78 -14.28 3.83 1.83
C ALA A 78 -12.94 3.47 2.45
N MET A 79 -12.49 2.25 2.20
CA MET A 79 -11.27 1.70 2.76
C MET A 79 -10.63 0.68 1.85
N MET A 80 -9.33 0.79 1.67
CA MET A 80 -8.54 -0.25 1.01
C MET A 80 -8.10 -1.29 2.06
N ILE A 81 -8.44 -2.55 1.82
CA ILE A 81 -7.98 -3.70 2.61
C ILE A 81 -7.02 -4.50 1.77
N ASN A 82 -5.78 -4.59 2.24
CA ASN A 82 -4.79 -5.49 1.69
C ASN A 82 -5.04 -6.88 2.27
N VAL A 83 -5.76 -7.73 1.54
CA VAL A 83 -5.65 -9.17 1.75
C VAL A 83 -4.37 -9.67 1.05
N PRO A 84 -3.73 -10.76 1.54
CA PRO A 84 -2.38 -11.18 1.12
C PRO A 84 -2.16 -11.19 -0.40
N ASP A 85 -3.21 -11.46 -1.18
CA ASP A 85 -3.12 -11.65 -2.64
C ASP A 85 -3.86 -10.59 -3.48
N ARG A 86 -4.69 -9.71 -2.89
CA ARG A 86 -5.47 -8.69 -3.64
C ARG A 86 -5.85 -7.46 -2.78
N PRO A 87 -5.63 -6.21 -3.25
CA PRO A 87 -6.21 -5.06 -2.59
C PRO A 87 -7.71 -5.00 -2.89
N LEU A 88 -8.54 -5.15 -1.87
CA LEU A 88 -9.99 -4.95 -1.98
C LEU A 88 -10.32 -3.52 -1.61
N LEU A 89 -10.95 -2.77 -2.52
CA LEU A 89 -11.61 -1.53 -2.14
C LEU A 89 -12.95 -1.90 -1.51
N ILE A 90 -13.06 -1.71 -0.21
CA ILE A 90 -14.28 -1.93 0.56
C ILE A 90 -14.94 -0.59 0.81
N LYS A 91 -16.23 -0.50 0.53
CA LYS A 91 -17.09 0.59 0.96
C LYS A 91 -18.17 0.05 1.87
N LEU A 92 -18.46 0.80 2.93
CA LEU A 92 -19.46 0.44 3.92
C LEU A 92 -20.41 1.61 4.11
N THR A 93 -21.70 1.33 4.10
CA THR A 93 -22.76 2.31 4.37
C THR A 93 -23.76 1.71 5.34
N ALA A 94 -24.34 2.56 6.19
CA ALA A 94 -25.50 2.20 6.98
C ALA A 94 -26.73 2.04 6.08
N LEU A 95 -27.58 1.07 6.42
CA LEU A 95 -28.93 0.90 5.88
C LEU A 95 -29.91 1.28 6.98
N SER A 96 -30.89 2.12 6.67
CA SER A 96 -31.88 2.60 7.61
C SER A 96 -33.28 2.48 7.03
N ASP A 97 -34.25 2.15 7.88
CA ASP A 97 -35.67 2.15 7.56
C ASP A 97 -36.36 3.34 8.25
N ARG A 98 -37.71 3.34 8.29
CA ARG A 98 -38.48 4.38 8.99
C ARG A 98 -38.28 4.40 10.51
N GLN A 99 -37.68 3.36 11.09
CA GLN A 99 -37.42 3.21 12.53
C GLN A 99 -35.96 3.47 12.90
N GLY A 100 -35.08 3.70 11.92
CA GLY A 100 -33.66 4.00 12.12
C GLY A 100 -32.75 2.96 11.49
N LEU A 101 -31.56 2.74 12.06
CA LEU A 101 -30.56 1.80 11.52
C LEU A 101 -31.13 0.37 11.44
N GLU A 102 -31.21 -0.20 10.24
CA GLU A 102 -31.60 -1.59 9.98
C GLU A 102 -30.37 -2.50 9.90
N GLY A 103 -29.23 -1.98 9.45
CA GLY A 103 -28.00 -2.75 9.26
C GLY A 103 -26.96 -2.03 8.43
N PHE A 104 -26.13 -2.78 7.71
CA PHE A 104 -25.08 -2.21 6.86
C PHE A 104 -25.03 -2.90 5.51
N CYS A 105 -24.68 -2.13 4.48
CA CYS A 105 -24.28 -2.66 3.19
C CYS A 105 -22.77 -2.51 3.05
N LEU A 106 -22.08 -3.64 2.97
CA LEU A 106 -20.68 -3.71 2.61
C LEU A 106 -20.60 -4.10 1.15
N PHE A 107 -19.91 -3.30 0.35
CA PHE A 107 -19.60 -3.68 -1.02
C PHE A 107 -18.11 -3.54 -1.27
N PHE A 108 -17.55 -4.50 -1.97
CA PHE A 108 -16.15 -4.51 -2.34
C PHE A 108 -16.02 -4.69 -3.84
N TYR A 109 -15.02 -4.03 -4.40
CA TYR A 109 -14.61 -4.31 -5.77
C TYR A 109 -13.43 -5.26 -5.70
N ASP A 110 -13.60 -6.47 -6.25
CA ASP A 110 -12.44 -7.21 -6.72
C ASP A 110 -11.97 -6.49 -7.97
N LEU A 111 -11.12 -5.49 -7.77
CA LEU A 111 -10.55 -4.76 -8.90
C LEU A 111 -9.65 -5.76 -9.63
N PRO A 112 -10.03 -6.26 -10.83
CA PRO A 112 -9.02 -6.88 -11.68
C PRO A 112 -7.95 -5.83 -11.84
N ARG A 113 -6.67 -6.22 -11.72
CA ARG A 113 -5.53 -5.30 -11.75
C ARG A 113 -5.60 -4.38 -12.98
N ALA A 114 -6.28 -3.25 -12.85
CA ALA A 114 -6.33 -2.21 -13.86
C ALA A 114 -4.92 -1.66 -13.96
N GLY A 115 -4.24 -2.01 -15.06
CA GLY A 115 -2.87 -1.55 -15.32
C GLY A 115 -1.73 -2.45 -14.85
N ARG A 116 -1.96 -3.74 -14.58
CA ARG A 116 -0.86 -4.73 -14.65
C ARG A 116 -1.16 -5.73 -15.75
N GLN A 117 -0.54 -5.50 -16.92
CA GLN A 117 0.20 -6.56 -17.58
C GLN A 117 0.75 -7.47 -16.48
N ALA A 118 0.33 -8.75 -16.48
CA ALA A 118 0.56 -9.68 -15.39
C ALA A 118 1.93 -9.42 -14.76
N LEU A 119 1.98 -8.92 -13.51
CA LEU A 119 3.25 -8.98 -12.83
C LEU A 119 3.61 -10.45 -12.82
N PRO A 120 4.84 -10.81 -13.22
CA PRO A 120 5.36 -12.12 -12.91
C PRO A 120 5.10 -12.37 -11.42
N ALA A 121 4.79 -13.63 -11.07
CA ALA A 121 4.99 -14.11 -9.70
C ALA A 121 6.27 -13.51 -9.11
N PRO A 122 6.39 -13.29 -7.79
CA PRO A 122 7.66 -12.84 -7.20
C PRO A 122 8.74 -13.73 -7.81
N VAL A 123 9.57 -13.15 -8.68
CA VAL A 123 10.60 -13.90 -9.36
C VAL A 123 11.53 -14.28 -8.23
N SER A 124 11.41 -15.52 -7.77
CA SER A 124 12.42 -16.17 -6.96
C SER A 124 13.60 -16.32 -7.90
N GLY A 125 14.42 -15.28 -7.89
CA GLY A 125 15.51 -15.01 -8.78
C GLY A 125 16.08 -13.69 -8.30
N LEU A 126 17.17 -13.75 -7.54
CA LEU A 126 17.97 -12.63 -7.06
C LEU A 126 18.65 -11.89 -8.23
N ARG A 127 17.93 -11.64 -9.32
CA ARG A 127 18.49 -10.92 -10.47
C ARG A 127 18.49 -9.44 -10.12
N PRO A 128 19.66 -8.78 -10.19
CA PRO A 128 19.76 -7.34 -10.01
C PRO A 128 18.79 -6.60 -10.94
N LEU A 129 18.22 -5.50 -10.46
CA LEU A 129 17.45 -4.59 -11.31
C LEU A 129 18.41 -3.84 -12.24
N ALA A 130 18.07 -3.76 -13.52
CA ALA A 130 18.74 -2.84 -14.45
C ALA A 130 18.12 -1.43 -14.42
N LYS A 131 16.80 -1.33 -14.17
CA LYS A 131 16.02 -0.09 -14.09
C LYS A 131 14.98 -0.16 -12.97
N LEU A 132 14.51 0.99 -12.49
CA LEU A 132 13.46 1.12 -11.48
C LEU A 132 12.08 1.29 -12.13
N PRO A 133 11.12 0.38 -11.89
CA PRO A 133 9.77 0.53 -12.42
C PRO A 133 8.95 1.47 -11.53
N VAL A 134 8.71 2.69 -11.99
CA VAL A 134 7.99 3.74 -11.27
C VAL A 134 6.64 4.07 -11.92
N LEU A 135 5.69 4.54 -11.12
CA LEU A 135 4.36 4.94 -11.57
C LEU A 135 4.37 6.43 -11.91
N GLN A 136 4.02 6.76 -13.15
CA GLN A 136 3.91 8.12 -13.66
C GLN A 136 2.73 8.20 -14.63
N GLY A 137 1.78 9.12 -14.39
CA GLY A 137 0.63 9.32 -15.28
C GLY A 137 -0.25 8.08 -15.49
N GLY A 138 -0.30 7.16 -14.53
CA GLY A 138 -1.06 5.90 -14.63
C GLY A 138 -0.34 4.77 -15.39
N ALA A 139 0.89 5.00 -15.87
CA ALA A 139 1.72 4.00 -16.54
C ALA A 139 2.95 3.60 -15.69
N THR A 140 3.54 2.45 -16.00
CA THR A 140 4.86 2.07 -15.47
C THR A 140 5.94 2.62 -16.38
N VAL A 141 6.76 3.53 -15.87
CA VAL A 141 7.94 4.08 -16.53
C VAL A 141 9.19 3.41 -15.93
N LEU A 142 10.18 3.15 -16.76
CA LEU A 142 11.45 2.55 -16.34
C LEU A 142 12.50 3.65 -16.17
N LEU A 143 12.74 4.02 -14.91
CA LEU A 143 13.73 5.02 -14.51
C LEU A 143 15.12 4.38 -14.43
N ASP A 144 16.16 5.08 -14.88
CA ASP A 144 17.52 4.60 -14.72
C ASP A 144 17.94 4.62 -13.24
N LEU A 145 18.74 3.63 -12.83
CA LEU A 145 19.20 3.54 -11.43
C LEU A 145 19.98 4.79 -11.02
N GLU A 146 20.75 5.34 -11.96
CA GLU A 146 21.56 6.55 -11.77
C GLU A 146 20.69 7.79 -11.53
N GLU A 147 19.45 7.82 -12.00
CA GLU A 147 18.57 8.97 -11.74
C GLU A 147 18.02 8.99 -10.31
N ALA A 148 18.07 7.85 -9.61
CA ALA A 148 17.58 7.74 -8.24
C ALA A 148 18.61 8.28 -7.24
N VAL A 149 18.23 9.32 -6.52
CA VAL A 149 19.02 9.94 -5.45
C VAL A 149 18.82 9.17 -4.15
N HIS A 150 17.56 9.00 -3.74
CA HIS A 150 17.23 8.25 -2.54
C HIS A 150 15.82 7.66 -2.64
N LEU A 151 15.56 6.67 -1.80
CA LEU A 151 14.32 5.93 -1.76
C LEU A 151 13.77 5.98 -0.33
N GLN A 152 12.45 6.13 -0.22
CA GLN A 152 11.74 6.18 1.06
C GLN A 152 10.61 5.14 1.09
N ALA A 153 10.39 4.50 2.22
CA ALA A 153 9.26 3.60 2.40
C ALA A 153 7.96 4.40 2.55
N GLU A 154 6.95 4.05 1.77
CA GLU A 154 5.61 4.64 1.82
C GLU A 154 4.58 3.50 1.89
N GLY A 155 4.28 3.03 3.10
CA GLY A 155 3.48 1.82 3.32
C GLY A 155 4.15 0.58 2.72
N HIS A 156 3.48 -0.07 1.76
CA HIS A 156 4.01 -1.22 1.03
C HIS A 156 4.78 -0.83 -0.25
N TYR A 157 4.83 0.46 -0.55
CA TYR A 157 5.49 1.03 -1.71
C TYR A 157 6.81 1.68 -1.32
N ALA A 158 7.59 2.07 -2.32
CA ALA A 158 8.74 2.93 -2.15
C ALA A 158 8.56 4.17 -3.00
N ARG A 159 8.75 5.35 -2.41
CA ARG A 159 8.92 6.58 -3.18
C ARG A 159 10.37 6.69 -3.61
N ILE A 160 10.59 6.85 -4.91
CA ILE A 160 11.91 7.07 -5.52
C ILE A 160 12.05 8.56 -5.77
N PHE A 161 13.07 9.17 -5.21
CA PHE A 161 13.39 10.57 -5.42
C PHE A 161 14.51 10.69 -6.42
N THR A 162 14.32 11.56 -7.40
CA THR A 162 15.32 11.98 -8.38
C THR A 162 15.76 13.40 -8.09
N ALA A 163 16.63 13.97 -8.91
CA ALA A 163 17.01 15.37 -8.82
C ALA A 163 15.86 16.35 -9.14
N ARG A 164 14.84 15.90 -9.88
CA ARG A 164 13.75 16.76 -10.39
C ARG A 164 12.40 16.47 -9.74
N ASP A 165 12.09 15.19 -9.59
CA ASP A 165 10.78 14.71 -9.19
C ASP A 165 10.85 13.49 -8.27
N SER A 166 9.70 13.10 -7.72
CA SER A 166 9.54 11.84 -7.00
C SER A 166 8.45 10.97 -7.62
N PHE A 167 8.70 9.67 -7.68
CA PHE A 167 7.80 8.71 -8.29
C PHE A 167 7.49 7.55 -7.34
N LEU A 168 6.29 6.99 -7.46
CA LEU A 168 5.91 5.84 -6.65
C LEU A 168 6.35 4.54 -7.32
N CYS A 169 7.19 3.76 -6.66
CA CYS A 169 7.53 2.41 -7.08
C CYS A 169 6.62 1.40 -6.37
N HIS A 170 6.10 0.45 -7.14
CA HIS A 170 5.22 -0.59 -6.61
C HIS A 170 5.94 -1.64 -5.75
N LEU A 171 7.28 -1.63 -5.77
CA LEU A 171 8.11 -2.53 -4.98
C LEU A 171 8.32 -1.95 -3.58
N SER A 172 8.32 -2.81 -2.57
CA SER A 172 8.67 -2.40 -1.22
C SER A 172 10.16 -2.07 -1.13
N LEU A 173 10.52 -1.26 -0.13
CA LEU A 173 11.91 -0.89 0.08
C LEU A 173 12.82 -2.09 0.35
N ALA A 174 12.31 -3.13 1.03
CA ALA A 174 13.02 -4.39 1.26
C ALA A 174 13.14 -5.26 -0.01
N ALA A 175 12.21 -5.16 -0.95
CA ALA A 175 12.32 -5.83 -2.25
C ALA A 175 13.32 -5.11 -3.17
N LEU A 176 13.37 -3.78 -3.10
CA LEU A 176 14.37 -2.98 -3.81
C LEU A 176 15.76 -3.22 -3.24
N GLU A 177 15.94 -3.20 -1.92
CA GLU A 177 17.22 -3.47 -1.25
C GLU A 177 17.87 -4.78 -1.73
N ARG A 178 17.09 -5.85 -1.88
CA ARG A 178 17.60 -7.18 -2.33
C ARG A 178 17.98 -7.24 -3.82
N ARG A 179 17.59 -6.25 -4.62
CA ARG A 179 17.74 -6.25 -6.09
C ARG A 179 18.57 -5.09 -6.60
N LEU A 180 18.78 -4.07 -5.78
CA LEU A 180 19.68 -2.96 -6.07
C LEU A 180 21.13 -3.43 -5.89
N ALA A 181 22.03 -2.91 -6.71
CA ALA A 181 23.45 -3.23 -6.60
C ALA A 181 23.99 -2.73 -5.24
N GLU A 182 24.52 -3.65 -4.43
CA GLU A 182 25.01 -3.36 -3.08
C GLU A 182 26.13 -2.29 -3.07
N GLY A 183 26.84 -2.08 -4.18
CA GLY A 183 27.87 -1.06 -4.31
C GLY A 183 27.35 0.34 -4.66
N ALA A 184 26.14 0.47 -5.19
CA ALA A 184 25.58 1.75 -5.63
C ALA A 184 24.56 2.31 -4.63
N PHE A 185 23.86 1.44 -3.90
CA PHE A 185 22.81 1.82 -2.97
C PHE A 185 23.11 1.33 -1.56
N LEU A 186 22.78 2.17 -0.56
CA LEU A 186 23.04 1.90 0.84
C LEU A 186 21.80 2.12 1.70
N ARG A 187 21.47 1.10 2.51
CA ARG A 187 20.39 1.16 3.49
C ARG A 187 20.84 1.90 4.75
N VAL A 188 20.49 3.19 4.86
CA VAL A 188 20.87 4.05 5.99
C VAL A 188 19.84 4.06 7.13
N HIS A 189 18.57 3.78 6.82
CA HIS A 189 17.48 3.74 7.79
C HIS A 189 16.49 2.61 7.45
N ARG A 190 15.70 2.14 8.42
CA ARG A 190 14.62 1.16 8.15
C ARG A 190 13.62 1.59 7.07
N SER A 191 13.51 2.90 6.83
CA SER A 191 12.62 3.50 5.84
C SER A 191 13.35 4.26 4.74
N HIS A 192 14.70 4.23 4.67
CA HIS A 192 15.45 4.93 3.62
C HIS A 192 16.59 4.09 3.05
N ILE A 193 16.78 4.21 1.73
CA ILE A 193 17.98 3.78 0.99
C ILE A 193 18.49 5.01 0.24
N ILE A 194 19.80 5.21 0.18
CA ILE A 194 20.40 6.28 -0.60
C ILE A 194 21.19 5.69 -1.76
N ALA A 195 21.31 6.42 -2.86
CA ALA A 195 22.36 6.19 -3.84
C ALA A 195 23.64 6.86 -3.34
N MET A 196 24.71 6.08 -3.24
CA MET A 196 26.00 6.54 -2.70
C MET A 196 26.60 7.68 -3.54
N ALA A 197 26.40 7.65 -4.86
CA ALA A 197 26.89 8.68 -5.78
C ALA A 197 26.37 10.08 -5.47
N TYR A 198 25.23 10.20 -4.78
CA TYR A 198 24.62 11.47 -4.40
C TYR A 198 24.85 11.85 -2.94
N ALA A 199 25.54 11.03 -2.14
CA ALA A 199 25.84 11.38 -0.75
C ALA A 199 26.89 12.50 -0.72
N ALA A 200 26.48 13.71 -0.29
CA ALA A 200 27.34 14.90 -0.32
C ALA A 200 28.12 15.08 1.00
N ARG A 201 27.47 14.84 2.14
CA ARG A 201 28.10 14.94 3.47
C ARG A 201 27.26 14.25 4.55
N LEU A 202 27.89 13.97 5.68
CA LEU A 202 27.21 13.58 6.90
C LEU A 202 26.99 14.78 7.80
N GLU A 203 25.78 14.94 8.32
CA GLU A 203 25.45 15.94 9.33
C GLU A 203 25.10 15.24 10.65
N LYS A 204 25.47 15.86 11.76
CA LYS A 204 25.14 15.41 13.11
C LYS A 204 24.52 16.58 13.88
N GLU A 205 23.42 16.30 14.58
CA GLU A 205 22.69 17.25 15.40
C GLU A 205 22.23 16.48 16.65
N GLY A 206 22.91 16.74 17.77
CA GLY A 206 22.81 15.90 18.97
C GLY A 206 23.14 14.43 18.68
N ASP A 207 22.23 13.53 19.04
CA ASP A 207 22.36 12.08 18.85
C ASP A 207 21.85 11.56 17.50
N ARG A 208 21.37 12.46 16.63
CA ARG A 208 20.84 12.10 15.32
C ARG A 208 21.86 12.43 14.25
N GLN A 209 21.90 11.60 13.22
CA GLN A 209 22.75 11.79 12.06
C GLN A 209 21.95 11.66 10.77
N TRP A 210 22.40 12.38 9.77
CA TRP A 210 21.79 12.43 8.45
C TRP A 210 22.85 12.32 7.39
N VAL A 211 22.47 11.71 6.26
CA VAL A 211 23.17 11.89 4.99
C VAL A 211 22.48 13.03 4.25
N VAL A 212 23.26 14.03 3.86
CA VAL A 212 22.78 15.10 2.98
C VAL A 212 23.04 14.66 1.56
N MET A 213 21.99 14.66 0.75
CA MET A 213 22.06 14.30 -0.66
C MET A 213 22.34 15.54 -1.52
N ALA A 214 23.09 15.36 -2.60
CA ALA A 214 23.41 16.37 -3.60
C ALA A 214 22.20 16.67 -4.52
N THR A 215 21.11 17.17 -3.93
CA THR A 215 19.90 17.64 -4.63
C THR A 215 19.67 19.12 -4.41
N PHE A 216 18.78 19.72 -5.20
CA PHE A 216 18.32 21.09 -4.98
C PHE A 216 16.77 21.13 -4.89
N PRO A 217 16.20 21.44 -3.71
CA PRO A 217 16.88 21.65 -2.42
C PRO A 217 17.55 20.37 -1.89
N ALA A 218 18.54 20.53 -0.99
CA ALA A 218 19.29 19.39 -0.44
C ALA A 218 18.38 18.48 0.40
N SER A 219 18.34 17.19 0.07
CA SER A 219 17.56 16.21 0.81
C SER A 219 18.35 15.73 2.03
N ARG A 220 17.76 15.81 3.23
CA ARG A 220 18.36 15.30 4.47
C ARG A 220 17.75 13.95 4.83
N VAL A 221 18.52 12.87 4.69
CA VAL A 221 18.05 11.48 4.93
C VAL A 221 18.55 10.99 6.28
N PRO A 222 17.66 10.59 7.22
CA PRO A 222 18.09 10.17 8.55
C PRO A 222 18.84 8.84 8.51
N ILE A 223 19.78 8.66 9.44
CA ILE A 223 20.51 7.41 9.65
C ILE A 223 20.00 6.74 10.94
N SER A 224 19.80 5.41 10.91
CA SER A 224 19.51 4.67 12.12
C SER A 224 20.73 4.65 13.05
N ARG A 225 20.52 4.84 14.36
CA ARG A 225 21.61 4.86 15.36
C ARG A 225 22.56 3.65 15.26
N GLY A 226 22.01 2.45 15.06
CA GLY A 226 22.81 1.22 14.89
C GLY A 226 23.49 1.06 13.53
N ARG A 227 23.30 1.98 12.59
CA ARG A 227 23.87 1.94 11.23
C ARG A 227 24.91 3.04 10.98
N THR A 228 25.08 3.98 11.91
CA THR A 228 26.04 5.09 11.80
C THR A 228 27.44 4.63 11.38
N ALA A 229 28.02 3.66 12.10
CA ALA A 229 29.39 3.21 11.86
C ALA A 229 29.53 2.58 10.46
N ALA A 230 28.63 1.67 10.11
CA ALA A 230 28.60 1.02 8.79
C ALA A 230 28.38 2.02 7.65
N VAL A 231 27.59 3.08 7.86
CA VAL A 231 27.39 4.14 6.87
C VAL A 231 28.64 5.00 6.71
N ALA A 232 29.32 5.35 7.82
CA ALA A 232 30.57 6.10 7.77
C ALA A 232 31.67 5.31 7.03
N GLU A 233 31.82 4.02 7.34
CA GLU A 233 32.76 3.11 6.69
C GLU A 233 32.49 3.00 5.17
N ARG A 234 31.24 2.75 4.78
CA ARG A 234 30.85 2.67 3.35
C ARG A 234 31.05 3.98 2.58
N LEU A 235 31.06 5.12 3.27
CA LEU A 235 31.31 6.44 2.67
C LEU A 235 32.78 6.87 2.78
N GLY A 236 33.68 6.03 3.30
CA GLY A 236 35.11 6.29 3.38
C GLY A 236 35.53 7.27 4.48
N LEU A 237 34.73 7.36 5.56
CA LEU A 237 34.95 8.28 6.69
C LEU A 237 35.42 7.57 7.97
N ALA A 238 35.69 6.25 7.90
CA ALA A 238 36.18 5.43 9.01
C ALA A 238 37.42 4.65 8.61
#